data_AF-A0A7X7K7Y3-F1
#
_entry.id   AF-A0A7X7K7Y3-F1
#
_cell.length_a   1.000
_cell.length_b   1.000
_cell.length_c   1.000
_cell.angle_alpha   90.00
_cell.angle_beta   90.00
_cell.angle_gamma   90.00
#
_symmetry.space_group_name_H-M   'P 1'
#
loop_
_entity.id
_entity.type
_entity.pdbx_description
1 polymer ?
#
loop_
_entity_poly.entity_id
_entity_poly.type
_entity_poly.pdbx_seq_one_letter_code
_entity_poly.pdbx_strand_id
1 'polypeptide(L)'
;MTLLTYGAPAPERYVSFDVPRDLAAVVESFPSWGETTQLVINLVLLSWLACSVPLLWPRWGVRDTALICLAVAVLIEAAQWLIRTGRVATLTDVLINSLGGALVAVVTVYWVRPRLENWVRRPSDVVAAGTAAGA
;
A
#
# COMPACT_ATOMS: atom_id res chain seq x y z
N MET A 1 14.34 18.89 -18.54
CA MET A 1 13.03 18.25 -18.67
C MET A 1 12.64 18.37 -20.12
N THR A 2 12.84 17.31 -20.90
CA THR A 2 12.63 17.34 -22.36
C THR A 2 11.25 16.76 -22.62
N LEU A 3 10.29 17.60 -22.96
CA LEU A 3 8.98 17.15 -23.43
C LEU A 3 9.19 16.49 -24.80
N LEU A 4 9.00 15.18 -24.88
CA LEU A 4 9.07 14.46 -26.15
C LEU A 4 7.95 14.93 -27.06
N THR A 5 8.30 15.19 -28.32
CA THR A 5 7.34 15.50 -29.37
C THR A 5 6.41 14.29 -29.60
N TYR A 6 5.12 14.55 -29.73
CA TYR A 6 4.09 13.52 -29.92
C TYR A 6 4.45 12.58 -31.09
N GLY A 7 4.57 11.27 -30.81
CA GLY A 7 4.94 10.24 -31.80
C GLY A 7 6.42 9.85 -31.84
N ALA A 8 7.29 10.45 -31.01
CA ALA A 8 8.67 9.99 -30.87
C ALA A 8 8.72 8.58 -30.22
N PRO A 9 9.65 7.70 -30.64
CA PRO A 9 9.88 6.44 -29.93
C PRO A 9 10.20 6.74 -28.47
N ALA A 10 9.48 6.08 -27.56
CA ALA A 10 9.67 6.30 -26.14
C ALA A 10 11.13 6.01 -25.78
N PRO A 11 11.84 6.93 -25.11
CA PRO A 11 13.22 6.68 -24.71
C PRO A 11 13.29 5.46 -23.81
N GLU A 12 14.44 4.79 -23.74
CA GLU A 12 14.65 3.62 -22.87
C GLU A 12 14.29 3.85 -21.38
N ARG A 13 14.16 5.12 -20.98
CA ARG A 13 13.82 5.55 -19.62
C ARG A 13 12.83 6.72 -19.67
N TYR A 14 11.60 6.49 -19.26
CA TYR A 14 10.65 7.55 -18.96
C TYR A 14 9.79 7.18 -17.75
N VAL A 15 9.31 8.21 -17.06
CA VAL A 15 8.29 8.08 -16.03
C VAL A 15 6.99 8.55 -16.66
N SER A 16 5.96 7.71 -16.66
CA SER A 16 4.63 8.12 -17.10
C SER A 16 3.96 8.95 -16.00
N PHE A 17 3.56 10.16 -16.37
CA PHE A 17 2.72 11.04 -15.55
C PHE A 17 1.30 11.18 -16.12
N ASP A 18 0.99 10.44 -17.19
CA ASP A 18 -0.29 10.53 -17.90
C ASP A 18 -1.32 9.61 -17.24
N VAL A 19 -1.70 9.96 -16.01
CA VAL A 19 -2.62 9.18 -15.17
C VAL A 19 -3.95 8.86 -15.90
N PRO A 20 -4.60 9.79 -16.63
CA PRO A 20 -5.84 9.48 -17.34
C PRO A 20 -5.65 8.42 -18.42
N ARG A 21 -4.57 8.49 -19.20
CA ARG A 21 -4.27 7.50 -20.25
C ARG A 21 -3.90 6.15 -19.65
N ASP A 22 -3.07 6.14 -18.61
CA ASP A 22 -2.65 4.90 -17.97
C ASP A 22 -3.85 4.19 -17.32
N LEU A 23 -4.76 4.96 -16.71
CA LEU A 23 -6.01 4.43 -16.15
C LEU A 23 -6.96 3.94 -17.25
N ALA A 24 -7.07 4.67 -18.37
CA ALA A 24 -7.87 4.24 -19.52
C ALA A 24 -7.34 2.92 -20.11
N ALA A 25 -6.02 2.78 -20.26
CA ALA A 25 -5.41 1.54 -20.74
C ALA A 25 -5.69 0.35 -19.80
N VAL A 26 -5.66 0.58 -18.48
CA VAL A 26 -6.07 -0.43 -17.49
C VAL A 26 -7.53 -0.81 -17.66
N VAL A 27 -8.42 0.15 -17.92
CA VAL A 27 -9.87 -0.11 -18.11
C VAL A 27 -10.17 -0.80 -19.44
N GLU A 28 -9.56 -0.36 -20.54
CA GLU A 28 -9.77 -0.88 -21.90
C GLU A 28 -9.36 -2.35 -22.01
N SER A 29 -8.31 -2.70 -21.29
CA SER A 29 -7.75 -4.03 -21.33
C SER A 29 -8.36 -4.93 -20.23
N PHE A 30 -9.19 -4.36 -19.35
CA PHE A 30 -9.94 -5.11 -18.36
C PHE A 30 -11.17 -5.82 -18.97
N PRO A 31 -11.41 -7.11 -18.68
CA PRO A 31 -10.57 -8.01 -17.87
C PRO A 31 -9.64 -8.86 -18.75
N SER A 32 -8.34 -8.59 -18.68
CA SER A 32 -7.29 -9.53 -19.07
C SER A 32 -6.66 -10.18 -17.83
N TRP A 33 -6.23 -11.43 -17.93
CA TRP A 33 -5.59 -12.15 -16.81
C TRP A 33 -4.32 -11.45 -16.32
N GLY A 34 -3.54 -10.87 -17.24
CA GLY A 34 -2.29 -10.17 -16.92
C GLY A 34 -2.53 -8.90 -16.10
N GLU A 35 -3.48 -8.06 -16.50
CA GLU A 35 -3.71 -6.78 -15.83
C GLU A 35 -4.47 -6.92 -14.53
N THR A 36 -5.40 -7.87 -14.45
CA THR A 36 -6.07 -8.17 -13.18
C THR A 36 -5.05 -8.62 -12.14
N THR A 37 -4.11 -9.48 -12.54
CA THR A 37 -3.03 -9.94 -11.66
C THR A 37 -2.14 -8.77 -11.22
N GLN A 38 -1.74 -7.89 -12.15
CA GLN A 38 -0.91 -6.73 -11.83
C GLN A 38 -1.61 -5.74 -10.90
N LEU A 39 -2.89 -5.44 -11.15
CA LEU A 39 -3.71 -4.58 -10.30
C LEU A 39 -3.80 -5.14 -8.88
N VAL A 40 -4.09 -6.43 -8.73
CA VAL A 40 -4.19 -7.09 -7.42
C VAL A 40 -2.86 -7.07 -6.69
N ILE A 41 -1.75 -7.42 -7.37
CA ILE A 41 -0.41 -7.42 -6.77
C ILE A 41 -0.04 -6.03 -6.26
N ASN A 42 -0.26 -4.99 -7.07
CA ASN A 42 0.00 -3.61 -6.67
C ASN A 42 -0.85 -3.22 -5.44
N LEU A 43 -2.15 -3.52 -5.48
CA LEU A 43 -3.05 -3.21 -4.37
C LEU A 43 -2.61 -3.86 -3.05
N VAL A 44 -2.10 -5.10 -3.10
CA VAL A 44 -1.69 -5.83 -1.89
C VAL A 44 -0.23 -5.60 -1.49
N LEU A 45 0.58 -4.96 -2.34
CA LEU A 45 2.02 -4.81 -2.17
C LEU A 45 2.40 -4.19 -0.82
N LEU A 46 1.64 -3.18 -0.40
CA LEU A 46 1.89 -2.43 0.85
C LEU A 46 1.00 -2.86 2.02
N SER A 47 0.18 -3.90 1.86
CA SER A 47 -0.72 -4.40 2.90
C SER A 47 0.01 -4.79 4.18
N TRP A 48 1.16 -5.45 4.06
CA TRP A 48 1.95 -5.87 5.23
C TRP A 48 2.42 -4.67 6.04
N LEU A 49 2.82 -3.58 5.37
CA LEU A 49 3.29 -2.35 6.01
C LEU A 49 2.12 -1.61 6.65
N ALA A 50 1.03 -1.46 5.91
CA ALA A 50 -0.20 -0.83 6.38
C ALA A 50 -0.83 -1.55 7.58
N CYS A 51 -0.62 -2.86 7.70
CA CYS A 51 -1.02 -3.63 8.87
C CYS A 51 -0.02 -3.48 10.04
N SER A 52 1.28 -3.59 9.77
CA SER A 52 2.29 -3.60 10.82
C SER A 52 2.42 -2.25 11.53
N VAL A 53 2.36 -1.14 10.79
CA VAL A 53 2.56 0.22 11.29
C VAL A 53 1.64 0.56 12.48
N PRO A 54 0.30 0.51 12.36
CA PRO A 54 -0.60 0.89 13.45
C PRO A 54 -0.61 -0.11 14.62
N LEU A 55 -0.13 -1.34 14.40
CA LEU A 55 -0.01 -2.36 15.44
C LEU A 55 1.27 -2.19 16.27
N LEU A 56 2.40 -1.88 15.62
CA LEU A 56 3.70 -1.70 16.27
C LEU A 56 3.85 -0.30 16.86
N TRP A 57 3.25 0.72 16.24
CA TRP A 57 3.25 2.09 16.74
C TRP A 57 1.81 2.61 16.88
N PRO A 58 1.14 2.31 18.01
CA PRO A 58 -0.27 2.67 18.26
C PRO A 58 -0.59 4.18 18.17
N ARG A 59 0.44 5.03 18.24
CA ARG A 59 0.36 6.48 18.04
C ARG A 59 0.07 6.89 16.58
N TRP A 60 0.27 6.00 15.62
CA TRP A 60 0.08 6.25 14.19
C TRP A 60 -1.28 5.75 13.74
N GLY A 61 -2.08 6.66 13.18
CA GLY A 61 -3.42 6.37 12.70
C GLY A 61 -3.45 6.03 11.21
N VAL A 62 -4.65 5.98 10.64
CA VAL A 62 -4.86 5.70 9.21
C VAL A 62 -4.09 6.68 8.33
N ARG A 63 -4.17 7.98 8.64
CA ARG A 63 -3.51 9.04 7.86
C ARG A 63 -1.99 8.85 7.82
N ASP A 64 -1.37 8.66 8.97
CA ASP A 64 0.09 8.55 9.06
C ASP A 64 0.58 7.27 8.37
N THR A 65 -0.18 6.17 8.52
CA THR A 65 0.07 4.91 7.83
C THR A 65 -0.04 5.06 6.30
N ALA A 66 -1.07 5.77 5.82
CA ALA A 66 -1.25 6.04 4.40
C ALA A 66 -0.13 6.90 3.82
N LEU A 67 0.34 7.92 4.56
CA LEU A 67 1.49 8.74 4.16
C LEU A 67 2.78 7.92 4.10
N ILE A 68 3.00 7.02 5.06
CA ILE A 68 4.13 6.08 5.04
C ILE A 68 4.04 5.18 3.80
N CYS A 69 2.86 4.62 3.50
CA CYS A 69 2.66 3.79 2.32
C CYS A 69 2.93 4.58 1.02
N LEU A 70 2.47 5.82 0.93
CA LEU A 70 2.74 6.71 -0.20
C LEU A 70 4.25 6.98 -0.37
N ALA A 71 4.94 7.31 0.73
CA ALA A 71 6.38 7.53 0.69
C ALA A 71 7.14 6.28 0.24
N VAL A 72 6.75 5.10 0.74
CA VAL A 72 7.35 3.82 0.34
C VAL A 72 7.03 3.48 -1.11
N ALA A 73 5.80 3.74 -1.58
CA ALA A 73 5.43 3.54 -2.98
C ALA A 73 6.31 4.39 -3.92
N VAL A 74 6.54 5.66 -3.59
CA VAL A 74 7.45 6.55 -4.34
C VAL A 74 8.89 6.03 -4.31
N LEU A 75 9.37 5.51 -3.17
CA LEU A 75 10.72 4.95 -3.06
C LEU A 75 10.88 3.68 -3.91
N ILE A 76 9.88 2.80 -3.92
CA ILE A 76 9.88 1.59 -4.76
C ILE A 76 9.94 2.00 -6.23
N GLU A 77 9.12 2.96 -6.64
CA GLU A 77 9.09 3.49 -8.00
C GLU A 77 10.45 4.08 -8.42
N ALA A 78 11.05 4.88 -7.52
CA ALA A 78 12.36 5.49 -7.74
C ALA A 78 13.48 4.42 -7.84
N ALA A 79 13.40 3.37 -7.02
CA ALA A 79 14.33 2.25 -7.07
C ALA A 79 14.17 1.44 -8.36
N GLN A 80 12.94 1.19 -8.81
CA GLN A 80 12.67 0.50 -10.09
C GLN A 80 13.20 1.31 -11.27
N TRP A 81 12.99 2.63 -11.26
CA TRP A 81 13.58 3.53 -12.23
C TRP A 81 15.11 3.45 -12.22
N LEU A 82 15.74 3.36 -11.04
CA LEU A 82 17.19 3.27 -10.90
C LEU A 82 17.77 1.93 -11.39
N ILE A 83 17.12 0.81 -11.05
CA ILE A 83 17.66 -0.56 -11.20
C ILE A 83 17.37 -1.18 -12.59
N ARG A 84 16.67 -0.47 -13.49
CA ARG A 84 16.39 -0.91 -14.88
C ARG A 84 15.68 -2.25 -14.94
N THR A 85 14.57 -2.39 -14.22
CA THR A 85 13.74 -3.60 -14.24
C THR A 85 13.05 -3.87 -15.59
N GLY A 86 13.19 -2.97 -16.57
CA GLY A 86 12.50 -3.05 -17.86
C GLY A 86 11.01 -2.71 -17.80
N ARG A 87 10.47 -2.44 -16.60
CA ARG A 87 9.11 -1.92 -16.41
C ARG A 87 9.11 -0.40 -16.54
N VAL A 88 8.08 0.12 -17.19
CA VAL A 88 7.77 1.55 -17.20
C VAL A 88 7.43 1.95 -15.78
N ALA A 89 8.12 2.98 -15.28
CA ALA A 89 7.79 3.57 -13.99
C ALA A 89 6.57 4.49 -14.18
N THR A 90 5.48 4.27 -13.44
CA THR A 90 4.22 4.99 -13.58
C THR A 90 3.72 5.57 -12.27
N LEU A 91 3.18 6.79 -12.33
CA LEU A 91 2.47 7.38 -11.19
C LEU A 91 1.23 6.55 -10.79
N THR A 92 0.64 5.84 -11.75
CA THR A 92 -0.50 4.95 -11.53
C THR A 92 -0.16 3.79 -10.58
N ASP A 93 1.02 3.17 -10.71
CA ASP A 93 1.48 2.13 -9.79
C ASP A 93 1.61 2.68 -8.35
N VAL A 94 2.18 3.88 -8.20
CA VAL A 94 2.29 4.58 -6.90
C VAL A 94 0.91 4.82 -6.29
N LEU A 95 -0.06 5.28 -7.08
CA LEU A 95 -1.41 5.55 -6.62
C LEU A 95 -2.14 4.27 -6.19
N ILE A 96 -2.07 3.20 -6.99
CA ILE A 96 -2.71 1.91 -6.67
C ILE A 96 -2.11 1.30 -5.40
N ASN A 97 -0.78 1.28 -5.27
CA ASN A 97 -0.08 0.79 -4.08
C ASN A 97 -0.50 1.58 -2.83
N SER A 98 -0.58 2.91 -2.95
CA SER A 98 -0.97 3.80 -1.86
C SER A 98 -2.44 3.63 -1.47
N LEU A 99 -3.33 3.43 -2.44
CA LEU A 99 -4.75 3.16 -2.21
C LEU A 99 -4.94 1.85 -1.44
N GLY A 100 -4.28 0.78 -1.88
CA GLY A 100 -4.29 -0.50 -1.19
C GLY A 100 -3.78 -0.41 0.24
N GLY A 101 -2.66 0.30 0.45
CA GLY A 101 -2.14 0.61 1.78
C GLY A 101 -3.13 1.39 2.66
N ALA A 102 -3.80 2.40 2.11
CA ALA A 102 -4.80 3.19 2.84
C ALA A 102 -6.01 2.34 3.26
N LEU A 103 -6.53 1.48 2.37
CA LEU A 103 -7.63 0.56 2.66
C LEU A 103 -7.27 -0.41 3.79
N VAL A 104 -6.08 -1.01 3.72
CA VAL A 104 -5.60 -1.91 4.78
C VAL A 104 -5.37 -1.16 6.08
N ALA A 105 -4.86 0.08 6.05
CA ALA A 105 -4.69 0.89 7.25
C ALA A 105 -6.03 1.18 7.96
N VAL A 106 -7.09 1.47 7.21
CA VAL A 106 -8.46 1.62 7.74
C VAL A 106 -8.91 0.35 8.44
N VAL A 107 -8.81 -0.80 7.76
CA VAL A 107 -9.18 -2.10 8.33
C VAL A 107 -8.36 -2.38 9.59
N THR A 108 -7.06 -2.14 9.56
CA THR A 108 -6.21 -2.47 10.70
C THR A 108 -6.50 -1.58 11.91
N VAL A 109 -6.61 -0.26 11.72
CA VAL A 109 -6.85 0.67 12.82
C VAL A 109 -8.22 0.48 13.45
N TYR A 110 -9.28 0.31 12.64
CA TYR A 110 -10.65 0.28 13.16
C TYR A 110 -11.14 -1.12 13.51
N TRP A 111 -10.60 -2.18 12.90
CA TRP A 111 -11.12 -3.54 13.08
C TRP A 111 -10.12 -4.50 13.72
N VAL A 112 -8.87 -4.50 13.27
CA VAL A 112 -7.87 -5.47 13.74
C VAL A 112 -7.31 -5.06 15.09
N ARG A 113 -6.87 -3.81 15.23
CA ARG A 113 -6.23 -3.30 16.44
C ARG A 113 -7.12 -3.41 17.68
N PRO A 114 -8.40 -2.95 17.69
CA PRO A 114 -9.25 -3.06 18.87
C PRO A 114 -9.51 -4.52 19.25
N ARG A 115 -9.62 -5.42 18.26
CA ARG A 115 -9.75 -6.86 18.53
C ARG A 115 -8.48 -7.38 19.19
N LEU A 116 -7.31 -7.12 18.64
CA LEU A 116 -6.04 -7.57 19.24
C LEU A 116 -5.87 -7.04 20.67
N GLU A 117 -6.16 -5.76 20.91
CA GLU A 117 -6.10 -5.17 22.26
C GLU A 117 -7.06 -5.87 23.24
N ASN A 118 -8.30 -6.16 22.82
CA ASN A 118 -9.26 -6.91 23.63
C ASN A 118 -8.81 -8.36 23.91
N TRP A 119 -8.21 -9.01 22.91
CA TRP A 119 -7.69 -10.37 23.05
C TRP A 119 -6.50 -10.44 24.01
N VAL A 120 -5.63 -9.42 24.04
CA VAL A 120 -4.49 -9.35 24.96
C VAL A 120 -4.93 -9.05 26.40
N ARG A 121 -5.97 -8.23 26.61
CA ARG A 121 -6.48 -7.90 27.96
C ARG A 121 -7.23 -9.06 28.63
N ARG A 122 -7.98 -9.85 27.87
CA ARG A 122 -8.79 -10.97 28.42
C ARG A 122 -8.00 -11.95 29.30
N PRO A 123 -6.83 -12.48 28.87
CA PRO A 123 -6.02 -13.36 29.71
C PRO A 123 -5.50 -12.69 30.98
N SER A 124 -5.09 -11.41 30.92
CA SER A 124 -4.57 -10.71 32.10
C SER A 124 -5.65 -10.49 33.15
N ASP A 125 -6.89 -10.24 32.74
CA ASP A 125 -8.01 -10.05 33.65
C ASP A 125 -8.36 -11.36 34.39
N VAL A 126 -8.25 -12.52 33.71
CA VAL A 126 -8.49 -13.84 34.31
C VAL A 126 -7.42 -14.18 35.36
N VAL A 127 -6.15 -13.89 35.08
CA VAL A 127 -5.06 -14.12 36.03
C VAL A 127 -5.21 -13.20 37.25
N ALA A 128 -5.50 -11.92 37.04
CA ALA A 128 -5.69 -10.95 38.12
C ALA A 128 -6.89 -11.32 39.03
N ALA A 129 -8.00 -11.75 38.45
CA ALA A 129 -9.17 -12.22 39.21
C ALA A 129 -8.86 -13.47 40.05
N GLY A 130 -8.09 -14.42 39.50
CA GLY A 130 -7.66 -15.62 40.21
C GLY A 130 -6.75 -15.32 41.41
N THR A 131 -5.84 -14.36 41.28
CA THR A 131 -4.98 -13.93 42.41
C THR A 131 -5.75 -13.20 43.50
N ALA A 132 -6.79 -12.43 43.15
CA ALA A 132 -7.59 -11.70 44.13
C ALA A 132 -8.54 -12.61 44.93
N ALA A 133 -8.99 -13.73 44.35
CA ALA A 133 -9.88 -14.69 45.02
C ALA A 133 -9.13 -15.67 45.95
N GLY A 134 -7.81 -15.76 45.85
CA GLY A 134 -6.96 -16.63 46.68
C GLY A 134 -6.27 -15.92 47.85
N ALA A 135 -6.46 -14.60 48.00
CA ALA A 135 -5.97 -13.78 49.11
C ALA A 135 -7.11 -13.53 50.12
#